data_AF-A0A0Q7X3E8-F1
#
_entry.id   AF-A0A0Q7X3E8-F1
#
_cell.length_a   1.000
_cell.length_b   1.000
_cell.length_c   1.000
_cell.angle_alpha   90.00
_cell.angle_beta   90.00
_cell.angle_gamma   90.00
#
_symmetry.space_group_name_H-M   'P 1'
#
loop_
_entity.id
_entity.type
_entity.pdbx_description
1 polymer ?
#
loop_
_entity_poly.entity_id
_entity_poly.type
_entity_poly.pdbx_seq_one_letter_code
_entity_poly.pdbx_strand_id
1 'polypeptide(L)'
;MQARLICLGMASLVLAIAAACGSTRSTAEDNASRPAPRTSASYVLAPGEVVTLAPAVTLKLERVNDSRCKKGAVCVWAGYISYSFVLTDRQGNTSFVLAEDMPGATRSVTRNGLTFTLTGMEPAEPPSLKAPAPDYRVSLRVNISQPT
;
A
#
# COMPACT_ATOMS: atom_id res chain seq x y z
N MET A 1 19.73 -68.11 63.81
CA MET A 1 20.62 -68.27 62.64
C MET A 1 20.16 -69.50 61.87
N GLN A 2 19.40 -69.29 60.79
CA GLN A 2 18.81 -70.29 59.89
C GLN A 2 18.97 -69.69 58.47
N ALA A 3 19.81 -70.26 57.61
CA ALA A 3 19.61 -71.45 56.78
C ALA A 3 18.93 -71.10 55.43
N ARG A 4 19.70 -71.41 54.37
CA ARG A 4 19.48 -71.25 52.93
C ARG A 4 18.24 -72.01 52.43
N LEU A 5 17.75 -71.69 51.22
CA LEU A 5 17.18 -72.55 50.15
C LEU A 5 16.34 -71.65 49.22
N ILE A 6 16.73 -71.34 47.98
CA ILE A 6 16.73 -72.15 46.74
C ILE A 6 15.32 -72.60 46.31
N CYS A 7 15.02 -72.24 45.05
CA CYS A 7 14.18 -72.93 44.07
C CYS A 7 12.67 -72.66 43.97
N LEU A 8 12.27 -72.55 42.69
CA LEU A 8 11.01 -73.00 42.09
C LEU A 8 9.77 -72.19 42.51
N GLY A 9 9.02 -71.56 41.63
CA GLY A 9 8.82 -71.73 40.20
C GLY A 9 7.40 -71.27 39.89
N MET A 10 7.11 -71.17 38.60
CA MET A 10 5.76 -71.16 38.03
C MET A 10 4.84 -69.97 38.33
N ALA A 11 4.59 -69.28 37.22
CA ALA A 11 3.25 -69.07 36.67
C ALA A 11 2.69 -67.65 36.77
N SER A 12 2.20 -67.24 35.61
CA SER A 12 1.09 -66.31 35.38
C SER A 12 1.27 -64.90 35.92
N LEU A 13 1.44 -63.94 35.01
CA LEU A 13 0.27 -63.17 34.58
C LEU A 13 0.62 -62.33 33.34
N VAL A 14 -0.24 -62.46 32.33
CA VAL A 14 -0.35 -61.61 31.14
C VAL A 14 -0.34 -60.14 31.57
N LEU A 15 0.66 -59.36 31.15
CA LEU A 15 0.66 -57.91 31.33
C LEU A 15 0.63 -57.20 29.98
N ALA A 16 -0.61 -56.87 29.62
CA ALA A 16 -1.09 -55.70 28.89
C ALA A 16 -0.07 -54.91 28.05
N ILE A 17 -0.33 -54.95 26.74
CA ILE A 17 0.21 -54.06 25.70
C ILE A 17 -0.15 -52.62 26.07
N ALA A 18 0.82 -51.85 26.57
CA ALA A 18 0.66 -50.42 26.80
C ALA A 18 1.14 -49.64 25.55
N ALA A 19 0.15 -49.01 24.93
CA ALA A 19 0.20 -48.04 23.83
C ALA A 19 1.51 -47.22 23.72
N ALA A 20 2.32 -47.56 22.71
CA ALA A 20 3.27 -46.64 22.09
C ALA A 20 2.64 -46.04 20.82
N CYS A 21 1.57 -45.25 21.00
CA CYS A 21 1.16 -44.32 19.95
C CYS A 21 2.19 -43.20 19.93
N GLY A 22 3.22 -43.38 19.08
CA GLY A 22 4.05 -42.29 18.62
C GLY A 22 3.17 -41.24 17.97
N SER A 23 2.73 -40.26 18.77
CA SER A 23 2.23 -39.01 18.24
C SER A 23 3.44 -38.28 17.70
N THR A 24 3.74 -38.51 16.43
CA THR A 24 4.52 -37.57 15.63
C THR A 24 3.82 -36.22 15.78
N ARG A 25 4.35 -35.38 16.67
CA ARG A 25 4.05 -33.94 16.63
C ARG A 25 4.62 -33.47 15.32
N SER A 26 3.78 -33.51 14.28
CA SER A 26 3.92 -32.61 13.16
C SER A 26 4.00 -31.24 13.81
N THR A 27 5.20 -30.66 13.82
CA THR A 27 5.36 -29.22 13.81
C THR A 27 4.65 -28.77 12.54
N ALA A 28 3.33 -28.65 12.61
CA ALA A 28 2.58 -27.81 11.71
C ALA A 28 3.22 -26.45 11.91
N GLU A 29 4.05 -26.10 10.94
CA GLU A 29 4.68 -24.81 10.82
C GLU A 29 3.61 -23.77 11.11
N ASP A 30 3.87 -23.00 12.15
CA ASP A 30 3.14 -21.80 12.52
C ASP A 30 3.40 -20.78 11.39
N ASN A 31 2.86 -21.05 10.20
CA ASN A 31 2.58 -20.05 9.17
C ASN A 31 1.39 -19.24 9.67
N ALA A 32 1.60 -18.60 10.83
CA ALA A 32 0.80 -17.50 11.29
C ALA A 32 0.72 -16.53 10.11
N SER A 33 -0.51 -16.38 9.61
CA SER A 33 -0.92 -15.55 8.49
C SER A 33 -0.26 -14.17 8.56
N ARG A 34 0.93 -14.04 7.96
CA ARG A 34 1.57 -12.74 7.77
C ARG A 34 0.72 -12.04 6.72
N PRO A 35 0.13 -10.87 7.02
CA PRO A 35 -0.62 -10.12 6.02
C PRO A 35 0.26 -9.93 4.79
N ALA A 36 -0.28 -10.25 3.61
CA ALA A 36 0.42 -10.06 2.36
C ALA A 36 0.92 -8.61 2.26
N PRO A 37 2.14 -8.37 1.73
CA PRO A 37 2.66 -7.02 1.59
C PRO A 37 1.68 -6.14 0.80
N ARG A 38 1.34 -4.96 1.35
CA ARG A 38 0.52 -3.98 0.62
C ARG A 38 1.35 -3.44 -0.55
N THR A 39 0.92 -3.76 -1.77
CA THR A 39 1.58 -3.29 -3.00
C THR A 39 0.99 -1.99 -3.52
N SER A 40 -0.10 -1.50 -2.91
CA SER A 40 -0.74 -0.24 -3.30
C SER A 40 -1.40 0.48 -2.12
N ALA A 41 -1.56 1.80 -2.27
CA ALA A 41 -2.27 2.67 -1.35
C ALA A 41 -2.93 3.84 -2.09
N SER A 42 -3.97 4.41 -1.50
CA SER A 42 -4.64 5.61 -2.01
C SER A 42 -4.43 6.78 -1.08
N TYR A 43 -4.23 7.96 -1.66
CA TYR A 43 -3.97 9.21 -0.96
C TYR A 43 -4.85 10.32 -1.52
N VAL A 44 -5.19 11.28 -0.66
CA VAL A 44 -5.87 12.52 -1.05
C VAL A 44 -5.03 13.65 -0.49
N LEU A 45 -4.61 14.59 -1.34
CA LEU A 45 -3.76 15.70 -0.93
C LEU A 45 -4.40 17.05 -1.28
N ALA A 46 -4.27 18.01 -0.38
CA ALA A 46 -4.43 19.43 -0.65
C ALA A 46 -3.12 20.07 -1.15
N PRO A 47 -3.15 21.21 -1.87
CA PRO A 47 -1.94 21.95 -2.22
C PRO A 47 -1.08 22.27 -1.00
N GLY A 48 0.21 21.92 -1.07
CA GLY A 48 1.18 22.08 0.02
C GLY A 48 1.27 20.88 0.96
N GLU A 49 0.30 19.97 0.94
CA GLU A 49 0.27 18.80 1.82
C GLU A 49 1.35 17.78 1.43
N VAL A 50 1.88 17.09 2.45
CA VAL A 50 2.91 16.06 2.33
C VAL A 50 2.40 14.76 2.95
N VAL A 51 2.52 13.66 2.23
CA VAL A 51 2.24 12.31 2.74
C VAL A 51 3.51 11.47 2.76
N THR A 52 3.63 10.59 3.75
CA THR A 52 4.70 9.61 3.82
C THR A 52 4.25 8.32 3.13
N LEU A 53 4.97 7.91 2.08
CA LEU A 53 4.66 6.69 1.33
C LEU A 53 5.37 5.46 1.90
N ALA A 54 6.59 5.66 2.38
CA ALA A 54 7.46 4.68 3.00
C ALA A 54 8.50 5.39 3.89
N PRO A 55 9.31 4.68 4.70
CA PRO A 55 10.36 5.31 5.49
C PRO A 55 11.30 6.15 4.61
N ALA A 56 11.41 7.44 4.93
CA ALA A 56 12.19 8.43 4.17
C ALA A 56 11.74 8.63 2.70
N VAL A 57 10.51 8.27 2.35
CA VAL A 57 9.90 8.55 1.04
C VAL A 57 8.63 9.35 1.24
N THR A 58 8.61 10.59 0.76
CA THR A 58 7.47 11.50 0.89
C THR A 58 7.01 12.03 -0.46
N LEU A 59 5.71 12.26 -0.58
CA LEU A 59 5.11 12.91 -1.74
C LEU A 59 4.43 14.19 -1.30
N LYS A 60 4.76 15.30 -1.97
CA LYS A 60 4.11 16.59 -1.79
C LYS A 60 3.28 16.94 -3.02
N LEU A 61 2.04 17.38 -2.82
CA LEU A 61 1.31 18.11 -3.86
C LEU A 61 1.80 19.56 -3.82
N GLU A 62 2.66 19.95 -4.75
CA GLU A 62 3.27 21.28 -4.75
C GLU A 62 2.27 22.34 -5.23
N ARG A 63 1.56 22.06 -6.33
CA ARG A 63 0.68 23.03 -6.98
C ARG A 63 -0.45 22.34 -7.75
N VAL A 64 -1.61 22.98 -7.73
CA VAL A 64 -2.72 22.73 -8.66
C VAL A 64 -2.78 23.91 -9.61
N ASN A 65 -2.73 23.66 -10.92
CA ASN A 65 -2.89 24.69 -11.94
C ASN A 65 -4.18 24.42 -12.72
N ASP A 66 -5.24 25.17 -12.38
CA ASP A 66 -6.55 25.04 -13.00
C ASP A 66 -6.80 26.19 -13.98
N SER A 67 -6.60 25.92 -15.27
CA SER A 67 -6.90 26.85 -16.36
C SER A 67 -8.22 26.51 -17.06
N ARG A 68 -9.02 25.59 -16.50
CA ARG A 68 -10.30 25.21 -17.10
C ARG A 68 -11.22 26.42 -17.20
N CYS A 69 -11.98 26.48 -18.29
CA CYS A 69 -12.93 27.55 -18.52
C CYS A 69 -13.96 27.60 -17.40
N LYS A 70 -13.92 28.67 -16.60
CA LYS A 70 -14.80 28.85 -15.45
C LYS A 70 -16.25 29.00 -15.89
N LYS A 71 -17.19 28.52 -15.08
CA LYS A 71 -18.62 28.69 -15.37
C LYS A 71 -18.97 30.18 -15.42
N GLY A 72 -19.62 30.59 -16.51
CA GLY A 72 -20.00 31.99 -16.77
C GLY A 72 -18.88 32.83 -17.41
N ALA A 73 -17.72 32.27 -17.72
CA ALA A 73 -16.71 32.92 -18.53
C ALA A 73 -16.96 32.70 -20.04
N VAL A 74 -16.43 33.59 -20.86
CA VAL A 74 -16.32 33.41 -22.31
C VAL A 74 -14.87 33.01 -22.60
N CYS A 75 -14.65 31.76 -23.01
CA CYS A 75 -13.31 31.24 -23.30
C CYS A 75 -13.20 30.86 -24.76
N VAL A 76 -12.02 31.11 -25.35
CA VAL A 76 -11.68 30.66 -26.71
C VAL A 76 -11.37 29.15 -26.74
N TRP A 77 -10.84 28.60 -25.65
CA TRP A 77 -10.55 27.17 -25.46
C TRP A 77 -10.96 26.70 -24.06
N ALA A 78 -11.18 25.38 -23.91
CA ALA A 78 -11.66 24.78 -22.66
C ALA A 78 -10.64 24.84 -21.51
N GLY A 79 -9.34 24.92 -21.80
CA GLY A 79 -8.27 24.83 -20.81
C GLY A 79 -8.14 23.44 -20.20
N TYR A 80 -7.30 23.29 -19.17
CA TYR A 80 -7.04 22.02 -18.50
C TYR A 80 -6.66 22.25 -17.05
N ILE A 81 -6.65 21.17 -16.27
CA ILE A 81 -6.11 21.18 -14.91
C ILE A 81 -4.94 20.21 -14.81
N SER A 82 -3.88 20.64 -14.13
CA SER A 82 -2.69 19.83 -13.89
C SER A 82 -2.19 19.93 -12.45
N TYR A 83 -1.47 18.90 -12.03
CA TYR A 83 -1.02 18.71 -10.66
C TYR A 83 0.49 18.48 -10.63
N SER A 84 1.22 19.38 -9.99
CA SER A 84 2.67 19.28 -9.81
C SER A 84 2.97 18.60 -8.49
N PHE A 85 3.73 17.51 -8.55
CA PHE A 85 4.16 16.75 -7.39
C PHE A 85 5.67 16.80 -7.23
N VAL A 86 6.12 16.71 -5.99
CA VAL A 86 7.52 16.49 -5.63
C VAL A 86 7.62 15.21 -4.83
N LEU A 87 8.33 14.22 -5.36
CA LEU A 87 8.74 13.00 -4.66
C LEU A 87 10.10 13.25 -4.03
N THR A 88 10.22 13.04 -2.72
CA THR A 88 11.50 13.09 -2.01
C THR A 88 11.81 11.69 -1.50
N ASP A 89 13.00 11.20 -1.82
CA ASP A 89 13.56 9.98 -1.27
C ASP A 89 15.08 10.08 -1.08
N ARG A 90 15.77 8.96 -0.89
CA ARG A 90 17.23 8.91 -0.67
C ARG A 90 18.04 9.39 -1.87
N GLN A 91 17.48 9.38 -3.08
CA GLN A 91 18.12 9.87 -4.30
C GLN A 91 17.94 11.39 -4.45
N GLY A 92 17.05 12.00 -3.67
CA GLY A 92 16.77 13.43 -3.66
C GLY A 92 15.34 13.75 -4.06
N ASN A 93 15.14 14.97 -4.58
CA ASN A 93 13.83 15.45 -5.00
C ASN A 93 13.64 15.23 -6.51
N THR A 94 12.51 14.62 -6.88
CA THR A 94 12.07 14.44 -8.27
C THR A 94 10.69 15.05 -8.46
N SER A 95 10.57 16.00 -9.39
CA SER A 95 9.29 16.60 -9.74
C SER A 95 8.63 15.91 -10.93
N PHE A 96 7.30 15.85 -10.93
CA PHE A 96 6.52 15.38 -12.07
C PHE A 96 5.14 16.03 -12.11
N VAL A 97 4.49 15.97 -13.27
CA VAL A 97 3.14 16.52 -13.49
C VAL A 97 2.22 15.39 -13.91
N LEU A 98 1.02 15.37 -13.33
CA LEU A 98 -0.08 14.54 -13.79
C LEU A 98 -1.25 15.43 -14.24
N ALA A 99 -1.98 14.97 -15.27
CA ALA A 99 -3.22 15.59 -15.74
C ALA A 99 -4.05 14.55 -16.50
N GLU A 100 -5.35 14.77 -16.64
CA GLU A 100 -6.25 13.92 -17.43
C GLU A 100 -6.15 14.26 -18.93
N ASP A 101 -6.42 15.52 -19.29
CA ASP A 101 -6.63 15.93 -20.70
C ASP A 101 -5.65 17.01 -21.20
N MET A 102 -4.54 17.23 -20.49
CA MET A 102 -3.53 18.21 -20.91
C MET A 102 -2.59 17.62 -21.98
N PRO A 103 -2.39 18.29 -23.13
CA PRO A 103 -1.46 17.83 -24.15
C PRO A 103 -0.04 17.63 -23.61
N GLY A 104 0.54 16.45 -23.87
CA GLY A 104 1.89 16.09 -23.40
C GLY A 104 1.99 15.70 -21.93
N ALA A 105 0.88 15.70 -21.19
CA ALA A 105 0.81 15.16 -19.84
C ALA A 105 0.25 13.73 -19.84
N THR A 106 0.33 13.08 -18.68
CA THR A 106 -0.19 11.72 -18.47
C THR A 106 -0.95 11.65 -17.16
N ARG A 107 -1.94 10.76 -17.10
CA ARG A 107 -2.68 10.42 -15.87
C ARG A 107 -1.85 9.57 -14.90
N SER A 108 -0.83 8.88 -15.42
CA SER A 108 0.01 7.96 -14.65
C SER A 108 1.48 8.11 -14.98
N VAL A 109 2.33 8.02 -13.96
CA VAL A 109 3.78 8.09 -14.12
C VAL A 109 4.48 7.17 -13.13
N THR A 110 5.59 6.57 -13.56
CA THR A 110 6.47 5.81 -12.66
C THR A 110 7.72 6.62 -12.33
N ARG A 111 8.02 6.74 -11.04
CA ARG A 111 9.27 7.34 -10.51
C ARG A 111 9.80 6.46 -9.39
N ASN A 112 11.07 6.10 -9.47
CA ASN A 112 11.80 5.38 -8.43
C ASN A 112 11.08 4.10 -7.97
N GLY A 113 10.51 3.34 -8.91
CA GLY A 113 9.78 2.09 -8.64
C GLY A 113 8.37 2.28 -8.06
N LEU A 114 7.84 3.50 -8.04
CA LEU A 114 6.47 3.81 -7.63
C LEU A 114 5.68 4.35 -8.83
N THR A 115 4.52 3.75 -9.10
CA THR A 115 3.57 4.23 -10.10
C THR A 115 2.51 5.06 -9.42
N PHE A 116 2.44 6.35 -9.78
CA PHE A 116 1.46 7.32 -9.33
C PHE A 116 0.38 7.46 -10.39
N THR A 117 -0.87 7.28 -10.01
CA THR A 117 -2.01 7.35 -10.94
C THR A 117 -3.08 8.26 -10.35
N LEU A 118 -3.50 9.28 -11.10
CA LEU A 118 -4.66 10.08 -10.72
C LEU A 118 -5.91 9.21 -10.71
N THR A 119 -6.68 9.30 -9.62
CA THR A 119 -7.96 8.60 -9.49
C THR A 119 -9.13 9.57 -9.41
N GLY A 120 -8.89 10.84 -9.07
CA GLY A 120 -9.92 11.88 -9.07
C GLY A 120 -9.43 13.19 -8.50
N MET A 121 -10.32 14.18 -8.47
CA MET A 121 -10.11 15.48 -7.85
C MET A 121 -11.42 16.07 -7.34
N GLU A 122 -11.32 16.99 -6.38
CA GLU A 122 -12.41 17.87 -5.96
C GLU A 122 -11.92 19.32 -6.02
N PRO A 123 -12.71 20.29 -6.54
CA PRO A 123 -13.93 20.07 -7.30
C PRO A 123 -13.69 19.50 -8.70
N ALA A 124 -14.44 18.46 -9.05
CA ALA A 124 -14.34 17.81 -10.35
C ALA A 124 -14.72 18.75 -11.51
N GLU A 125 -15.63 19.70 -11.29
CA GLU A 125 -16.05 20.67 -12.30
C GLU A 125 -15.30 22.00 -12.17
N PRO A 126 -15.14 22.76 -13.27
CA PRO A 126 -14.58 24.10 -13.21
C PRO A 126 -15.41 25.00 -12.27
N PRO A 127 -14.77 25.80 -11.42
CA PRO A 127 -15.48 26.72 -10.54
C PRO A 127 -16.17 27.83 -11.36
N SER A 128 -17.12 28.54 -10.74
CA SER A 128 -17.68 29.73 -11.36
C SER A 128 -16.68 30.88 -11.37
N LEU A 129 -16.85 31.82 -12.30
CA LEU A 129 -15.93 32.95 -12.49
C LEU A 129 -15.74 33.79 -11.21
N LYS A 130 -16.80 33.91 -10.41
CA LYS A 130 -16.86 34.73 -9.19
C LYS A 130 -16.82 33.89 -7.89
N ALA A 131 -16.60 32.57 -7.99
CA ALA A 131 -16.44 31.75 -6.81
C ALA A 131 -15.14 32.10 -6.05
N PRO A 132 -15.08 31.85 -4.73
CA PRO A 132 -13.81 31.84 -4.01
C PRO A 132 -12.86 30.79 -4.60
N ALA A 133 -11.57 30.90 -4.24
CA ALA A 133 -10.58 29.89 -4.62
C ALA A 133 -11.04 28.49 -4.13
N PRO A 134 -11.06 27.47 -5.02
CA PRO A 134 -11.48 26.14 -4.61
C PRO A 134 -10.51 25.51 -3.62
N ASP A 135 -11.07 24.75 -2.69
CA ASP A 135 -10.30 23.91 -1.78
C ASP A 135 -9.97 22.58 -2.47
N TYR A 136 -8.91 22.59 -3.29
CA TYR A 136 -8.59 21.42 -4.12
C TYR A 136 -8.21 20.20 -3.28
N ARG A 137 -8.72 19.04 -3.67
CA ARG A 137 -8.28 17.72 -3.18
C ARG A 137 -7.96 16.83 -4.37
N VAL A 138 -6.75 16.28 -4.42
CA VAL A 138 -6.32 15.41 -5.52
C VAL A 138 -6.15 13.99 -5.01
N SER A 139 -6.88 13.07 -5.61
CA SER A 139 -6.86 11.65 -5.26
C SER A 139 -5.87 10.90 -6.16
N LEU A 140 -4.99 10.13 -5.52
CA LEU A 140 -3.98 9.30 -6.16
C LEU A 140 -4.10 7.86 -5.70
N ARG A 141 -3.78 6.93 -6.59
CA ARG A 141 -3.31 5.59 -6.22
C ARG A 141 -1.82 5.51 -6.48
N VAL A 142 -1.08 5.00 -5.50
CA VAL A 142 0.35 4.71 -5.60
C VAL A 142 0.52 3.20 -5.54
N ASN A 143 1.18 2.62 -6.53
CA ASN A 143 1.51 1.20 -6.58
C ASN A 143 3.03 1.03 -6.57
N ILE A 144 3.53 0.00 -5.91
CA ILE A 144 4.92 -0.43 -6.04
C ILE A 144 5.03 -1.15 -7.38
N SER A 145 5.83 -0.61 -8.29
CA SER A 145 6.18 -1.31 -9.53
C SER A 145 7.05 -2.50 -9.14
N GLN A 146 6.57 -3.73 -9.38
CA GLN A 146 7.43 -4.90 -9.23
C GLN A 146 8.57 -4.80 -10.25
N PRO A 147 9.83 -5.10 -9.88
CA PRO A 147 10.88 -5.22 -10.86
C PRO A 147 10.53 -6.37 -11.82
N THR A 148 10.42 -6.05 -13.12
CA THR A 148 10.43 -7.03 -14.22
C THR A 148 11.80 -7.67 -14.37
#